data_AF-A0A833YV29-F1
#
_entry.id   AF-A0A833YV29-F1
#
_cell.length_a   1.000
_cell.length_b   1.000
_cell.length_c   1.000
_cell.angle_alpha   90.00
_cell.angle_beta   90.00
_cell.angle_gamma   90.00
#
_symmetry.space_group_name_H-M   'P 1'
#
loop_
_entity.id
_entity.type
_entity.pdbx_description
1 polymer ?
#
loop_
_entity_poly.entity_id
_entity_poly.type
_entity_poly.pdbx_seq_one_letter_code
_entity_poly.pdbx_strand_id
1 'polypeptide(L)'
;MPLWGLFRKPLGSCTLTRHQEGKRSVCGAPTIFYMLHCGTALYNNLLWSNWSVDALSRVVIIGNSFRGLEERLLTRILQENYAYVAKVLEGLEEHAFPQTPRYMDTFNDTSVHWFPVRKLSQLSTDTWAFREEPDYRGCEDLEIIRNTTRDPPAADSNLL
;
A
#
# COMPACT_ATOMS: atom_id res chain seq x y z
N MET A 1 -5.72 26.79 6.74
CA MET A 1 -6.86 26.02 7.32
C MET A 1 -7.54 25.25 6.21
N PRO A 2 -7.52 23.91 6.26
CA PRO A 2 -8.68 23.13 5.84
C PRO A 2 -9.17 22.27 7.01
N LEU A 3 -10.47 22.38 7.26
CA LEU A 3 -11.23 21.58 8.20
C LEU A 3 -11.26 20.13 7.72
N TRP A 4 -10.85 19.19 8.57
CA TRP A 4 -11.45 17.85 8.63
C TRP A 4 -11.64 17.49 10.10
N GLY A 5 -12.71 18.04 10.67
CA GLY A 5 -13.24 17.60 11.95
C GLY A 5 -14.51 16.79 11.71
N LEU A 6 -14.46 15.49 12.02
CA LEU A 6 -15.60 14.79 12.61
C LEU A 6 -15.12 13.54 13.37
N PHE A 7 -15.15 13.67 14.69
CA PHE A 7 -15.00 12.63 15.69
C PHE A 7 -16.25 11.72 15.73
N ARG A 8 -16.07 10.39 15.84
CA ARG A 8 -16.78 9.57 16.85
C ARG A 8 -16.21 8.15 16.99
N LYS A 9 -15.66 7.84 18.17
CA LYS A 9 -15.53 6.49 18.77
C LYS A 9 -16.88 6.09 19.42
N PRO A 10 -17.19 4.82 19.78
CA PRO A 10 -16.27 3.76 20.23
C PRO A 10 -16.61 2.34 19.72
N LEU A 11 -15.75 1.77 18.87
CA LEU A 11 -15.67 0.32 18.64
C LEU A 11 -14.21 -0.01 18.37
N GLY A 12 -13.43 -0.34 19.41
CA GLY A 12 -12.13 -1.04 19.32
C GLY A 12 -11.08 -0.58 18.30
N SER A 13 -11.29 0.55 17.63
CA SER A 13 -10.52 0.99 16.48
C SER A 13 -9.37 1.84 17.00
N CYS A 14 -8.17 1.29 16.88
CA CYS A 14 -6.94 2.01 17.12
C CYS A 14 -6.81 3.09 16.03
N THR A 15 -7.31 4.28 16.35
CA THR A 15 -7.24 5.47 15.50
C THR A 15 -5.78 5.86 15.40
N LEU A 16 -5.22 5.78 14.19
CA LEU A 16 -3.80 6.02 13.93
C LEU A 16 -3.49 7.51 14.11
N THR A 17 -2.69 7.85 15.13
CA THR A 17 -2.26 9.21 15.46
C THR A 17 -1.06 9.70 14.63
N ARG A 18 -0.52 8.88 13.71
CA ARG A 18 0.66 9.22 12.89
C ARG A 18 0.57 8.60 11.49
N HIS A 19 0.83 9.39 10.44
CA HIS A 19 1.03 8.88 9.08
C HIS A 19 2.22 7.90 9.09
N GLN A 20 1.97 6.61 8.88
CA GLN A 20 3.00 5.56 8.84
C GLN A 20 3.38 5.14 7.41
N GLU A 21 2.98 5.90 6.38
CA GLU A 21 3.32 5.62 4.97
C GLU A 21 2.97 4.19 4.49
N GLY A 22 1.97 3.54 5.11
CA GLY A 22 1.59 2.16 4.83
C GLY A 22 2.38 1.08 5.59
N LYS A 23 3.36 1.46 6.43
CA LYS A 23 4.32 0.54 7.06
C LYS A 23 3.83 -0.19 8.32
N ARG A 24 2.52 -0.42 8.46
CA ARG A 24 1.98 -1.07 9.67
C ARG A 24 2.10 -2.58 9.56
N SER A 25 2.90 -3.19 10.44
CA SER A 25 2.95 -4.64 10.58
C SER A 25 1.72 -5.19 11.31
N VAL A 26 1.27 -6.37 10.91
CA VAL A 26 0.19 -7.09 11.59
C VAL A 26 0.67 -7.63 12.94
N CYS A 27 0.04 -7.17 14.03
CA CYS A 27 0.39 -7.58 15.39
C CYS A 27 -0.35 -8.86 15.84
N GLY A 28 -0.21 -9.96 15.08
CA GLY A 28 -0.74 -11.29 15.44
C GLY A 28 -2.24 -11.51 15.23
N ALA A 29 -3.04 -10.47 14.97
CA ALA A 29 -4.48 -10.57 14.69
C ALA A 29 -4.81 -10.22 13.23
N PRO A 30 -5.81 -10.85 12.60
CA PRO A 30 -6.28 -10.45 11.26
C PRO A 30 -6.59 -8.95 11.20
N THR A 31 -6.01 -8.26 10.22
CA THR A 31 -6.09 -6.80 10.10
C THR A 31 -6.60 -6.42 8.72
N ILE A 32 -7.65 -5.58 8.70
CA ILE A 32 -8.21 -5.02 7.46
C ILE A 32 -7.58 -3.64 7.23
N PHE A 33 -7.03 -3.45 6.03
CA PHE A 33 -6.50 -2.20 5.52
C PHE A 33 -7.47 -1.62 4.51
N TYR A 34 -8.03 -0.44 4.81
CA TYR A 34 -8.92 0.29 3.90
C TYR A 34 -8.09 1.35 3.17
N MET A 35 -7.88 1.15 1.87
CA MET A 35 -6.91 1.91 1.07
C MET A 35 -7.53 2.38 -0.26
N LEU A 36 -8.81 2.76 -0.25
CA LEU A 36 -9.44 3.32 -1.44
C LEU A 36 -8.68 4.56 -1.95
N HIS A 37 -8.49 4.62 -3.27
CA HIS A 37 -7.78 5.72 -3.94
C HIS A 37 -6.35 5.98 -3.42
N CYS A 38 -5.75 4.99 -2.77
CA CYS A 38 -4.34 5.04 -2.40
C CYS A 38 -3.48 4.72 -3.64
N GLY A 39 -2.40 5.48 -3.84
CA GLY A 39 -1.43 5.18 -4.87
C GLY A 39 -0.73 3.83 -4.68
N THR A 40 -0.27 3.25 -5.79
CA THR A 40 0.36 1.92 -5.87
C THR A 40 1.51 1.72 -4.86
N ALA A 41 2.27 2.79 -4.60
CA ALA A 41 3.38 2.78 -3.66
C ALA A 41 2.95 2.44 -2.21
N LEU A 42 1.74 2.82 -1.78
CA LEU A 42 1.25 2.49 -0.44
C LEU A 42 0.96 0.99 -0.30
N TYR A 43 0.43 0.35 -1.33
CA TYR A 43 0.26 -1.11 -1.33
C TYR A 43 1.61 -1.82 -1.29
N ASN A 44 2.56 -1.35 -2.10
CA ASN A 44 3.90 -1.92 -2.16
C ASN A 44 4.61 -1.82 -0.79
N ASN A 45 4.49 -0.69 -0.09
CA ASN A 45 5.01 -0.50 1.28
C ASN A 45 4.31 -1.39 2.31
N LEU A 46 2.99 -1.55 2.22
CA LEU A 46 2.22 -2.40 3.11
C LEU A 46 2.65 -3.86 2.99
N LEU A 47 2.79 -4.34 1.76
CA LEU A 47 3.27 -5.68 1.46
C LEU A 47 4.69 -5.89 1.98
N TRP A 48 5.61 -4.96 1.68
CA TRP A 48 6.98 -4.99 2.18
C TRP A 48 7.05 -5.10 3.71
N SER A 49 6.26 -4.30 4.42
CA SER A 49 6.24 -4.28 5.90
C SER A 49 5.63 -5.53 6.54
N ASN A 50 4.98 -6.37 5.73
CA ASN A 50 4.34 -7.61 6.13
C ASN A 50 4.86 -8.81 5.32
N TRP A 51 6.06 -8.73 4.74
CA TRP A 51 6.55 -9.68 3.73
C TRP A 51 6.95 -11.06 4.27
N SER A 52 5.96 -11.83 4.69
CA SER A 52 6.09 -13.23 5.08
C SER A 52 4.76 -13.94 4.91
N VAL A 53 4.80 -15.27 4.80
CA VAL A 53 3.60 -16.10 4.71
C VAL A 53 2.68 -15.86 5.92
N ASP A 54 3.22 -15.88 7.14
CA ASP A 54 2.41 -15.70 8.35
C ASP A 54 1.77 -14.30 8.41
N ALA A 55 2.55 -13.23 8.18
CA ALA A 55 2.02 -11.88 8.27
C ALA A 55 1.00 -11.59 7.16
N LEU A 56 1.30 -11.90 5.89
CA LEU A 56 0.37 -11.66 4.77
C LEU A 56 -0.92 -12.47 4.90
N SER A 57 -0.87 -13.69 5.46
CA SER A 57 -2.08 -14.49 5.67
C SER A 57 -3.10 -13.84 6.62
N ARG A 58 -2.66 -12.84 7.39
CA ARG A 58 -3.49 -12.07 8.32
C ARG A 58 -3.86 -10.69 7.77
N VAL A 59 -3.45 -10.34 6.55
CA VAL A 59 -3.75 -9.08 5.88
C VAL A 59 -4.98 -9.25 4.99
N VAL A 60 -5.93 -8.33 5.11
CA VAL A 60 -7.01 -8.13 4.14
C VAL A 60 -6.94 -6.68 3.66
N ILE A 61 -6.98 -6.45 2.34
CA ILE A 61 -6.91 -5.10 1.77
C ILE A 61 -8.20 -4.82 1.01
N ILE A 62 -8.85 -3.70 1.33
CA ILE A 62 -9.95 -3.16 0.52
C ILE A 62 -9.40 -1.94 -0.20
N GLY A 63 -9.23 -2.03 -1.51
CA GLY A 63 -8.46 -1.07 -2.28
C GLY A 63 -8.66 -1.21 -3.78
N ASN A 64 -7.77 -0.61 -4.56
CA ASN A 64 -7.76 -0.71 -6.01
C ASN A 64 -7.33 -2.12 -6.45
N SER A 65 -7.84 -2.60 -7.57
CA SER A 65 -7.53 -3.93 -8.10
C SER A 65 -6.06 -4.12 -8.35
N PHE A 66 -5.45 -5.15 -7.75
CA PHE A 66 -4.05 -5.49 -8.05
C PHE A 66 -3.91 -6.02 -9.48
N ARG A 67 -4.91 -6.76 -9.97
CA ARG A 67 -4.98 -7.15 -11.39
C ARG A 67 -5.16 -5.94 -12.30
N GLY A 68 -6.02 -4.99 -11.93
CA GLY A 68 -6.17 -3.74 -12.66
C GLY A 68 -4.88 -2.91 -12.68
N LEU A 69 -4.11 -2.91 -11.58
CA LEU A 69 -2.78 -2.30 -11.53
C LEU A 69 -1.78 -2.99 -12.45
N GLU A 70 -1.80 -4.33 -12.53
CA GLU A 70 -0.97 -5.11 -13.46
C GLU A 70 -1.28 -4.81 -14.93
N GLU A 71 -2.56 -4.64 -15.28
CA GLU A 71 -2.99 -4.33 -16.64
C GLU A 71 -2.67 -2.88 -17.05
N ARG A 72 -2.76 -1.94 -16.10
CA ARG A 72 -2.59 -0.49 -16.36
C ARG A 72 -1.12 -0.06 -16.36
N LEU A 73 -0.29 -0.70 -15.54
CA LEU A 73 1.13 -0.36 -15.43
C LEU A 73 1.95 -1.19 -16.42
N LEU A 74 2.91 -0.56 -17.08
CA LEU A 74 3.89 -1.31 -17.88
C LEU A 74 4.56 -2.35 -16.98
N THR A 75 4.64 -3.60 -17.43
CA THR A 75 5.21 -4.73 -16.67
C THR A 75 6.59 -4.38 -16.08
N ARG A 76 7.40 -3.64 -16.84
CA ARG A 76 8.71 -3.15 -16.39
C ARG A 76 8.60 -2.21 -15.19
N ILE A 77 7.69 -1.23 -15.23
CA ILE A 77 7.46 -0.29 -14.13
C ILE A 77 6.92 -1.01 -12.90
N LEU A 78 5.99 -1.96 -13.09
CA LEU A 78 5.45 -2.75 -11.99
C LEU A 78 6.54 -3.59 -11.31
N GLN A 79 7.41 -4.24 -12.09
CA GLN A 79 8.50 -5.06 -11.56
C GLN A 79 9.61 -4.24 -10.92
N GLU A 80 10.00 -3.10 -11.51
CA GLU A 80 11.08 -2.24 -11.01
C GLU A 80 10.66 -1.43 -9.77
N ASN A 81 9.48 -0.79 -9.80
CA ASN A 81 9.06 0.14 -8.75
C ASN A 81 8.06 -0.47 -7.75
N TYR A 82 7.34 -1.52 -8.14
CA TYR A 82 6.26 -2.14 -7.35
C TYR A 82 6.44 -3.64 -7.20
N ALA A 83 7.69 -4.07 -7.00
CA ALA A 83 8.11 -5.47 -6.96
C ALA A 83 7.29 -6.35 -6.00
N TYR A 84 6.87 -5.84 -4.84
CA TYR A 84 6.06 -6.62 -3.90
C TYR A 84 4.64 -6.86 -4.41
N VAL A 85 4.04 -5.87 -5.08
CA VAL A 85 2.75 -6.05 -5.76
C VAL A 85 2.91 -7.10 -6.85
N ALA A 86 3.91 -6.96 -7.74
CA ALA A 86 4.15 -7.92 -8.82
C ALA A 86 4.34 -9.36 -8.30
N LYS A 87 5.13 -9.54 -7.25
CA LYS A 87 5.46 -10.85 -6.68
C LYS A 87 4.30 -11.51 -5.93
N VAL A 88 3.36 -10.73 -5.39
CA VAL A 88 2.25 -11.27 -4.59
C VAL A 88 1.04 -11.68 -5.44
N LEU A 89 0.97 -11.30 -6.72
CA LEU A 89 -0.18 -11.55 -7.61
C LEU A 89 -0.57 -13.04 -7.71
N GLU A 90 0.41 -13.95 -7.77
CA GLU A 90 0.16 -15.40 -7.79
C GLU A 90 -0.32 -15.94 -6.42
N GLY A 91 0.09 -15.26 -5.33
CA GLY A 91 -0.27 -15.59 -3.95
C GLY A 91 -1.60 -14.99 -3.48
N LEU A 92 -2.21 -14.14 -4.31
CA LEU A 92 -3.35 -13.31 -4.00
C LEU A 92 -4.68 -13.98 -4.41
N GLU A 93 -5.70 -13.77 -3.59
CA GLU A 93 -7.09 -13.85 -4.02
C GLU A 93 -7.73 -12.46 -3.98
N GLU A 94 -8.41 -12.15 -5.08
CA GLU A 94 -9.01 -10.85 -5.29
C GLU A 94 -10.46 -11.02 -5.72
N HIS A 95 -11.34 -10.22 -5.12
CA HIS A 95 -12.74 -10.15 -5.47
C HIS A 95 -13.16 -8.70 -5.69
N ALA A 96 -13.50 -8.37 -6.94
CA ALA A 96 -14.01 -7.06 -7.32
C ALA A 96 -15.38 -6.79 -6.68
N PHE A 97 -15.62 -5.54 -6.30
CA PHE A 97 -16.93 -5.14 -5.80
C PHE A 97 -17.95 -5.12 -6.95
N PRO A 98 -19.23 -5.42 -6.65
CA PRO A 98 -20.28 -5.35 -7.66
C PRO A 98 -20.38 -3.92 -8.20
N GLN A 99 -20.23 -3.78 -9.51
CA GLN A 99 -20.34 -2.49 -10.17
C GLN A 99 -21.77 -1.97 -10.06
N THR A 100 -21.92 -0.75 -9.56
CA THR A 100 -23.20 -0.05 -9.58
C THR A 100 -23.18 0.98 -10.72
N PRO A 101 -24.15 0.94 -11.66
CA PRO A 101 -24.19 1.86 -12.81
C PRO A 101 -24.23 3.35 -12.40
N ARG A 102 -24.59 3.64 -11.14
CA ARG A 102 -24.77 4.98 -10.59
C ARG A 102 -23.45 5.65 -10.15
N TYR A 103 -22.35 4.89 -9.98
CA TYR A 103 -21.08 5.39 -9.44
C TYR A 103 -19.87 4.85 -10.22
N MET A 104 -20.01 4.71 -11.55
CA MET A 104 -18.98 4.16 -12.44
C MET A 104 -17.64 4.89 -12.38
N ASP A 105 -17.61 6.17 -12.02
CA ASP A 105 -16.38 6.97 -12.04
C ASP A 105 -15.58 6.92 -10.73
N THR A 106 -16.14 6.38 -9.63
CA THR A 106 -15.50 6.44 -8.30
C THR A 106 -15.12 5.08 -7.73
N PHE A 107 -15.86 4.01 -8.01
CA PHE A 107 -15.60 2.68 -7.41
C PHE A 107 -15.39 1.57 -8.45
N ASN A 108 -15.11 1.94 -9.70
CA ASN A 108 -14.90 0.97 -10.79
C ASN A 108 -13.72 0.01 -10.57
N ASP A 109 -12.75 0.41 -9.75
CA ASP A 109 -11.52 -0.35 -9.52
C ASP A 109 -11.43 -0.93 -8.10
N THR A 110 -12.52 -0.92 -7.32
CA THR A 110 -12.47 -1.38 -5.92
C THR A 110 -12.60 -2.90 -5.80
N SER A 111 -11.68 -3.53 -5.08
CA SER A 111 -11.70 -4.96 -4.76
C SER A 111 -11.22 -5.27 -3.35
N VAL A 112 -11.62 -6.44 -2.86
CA VAL A 112 -11.09 -7.05 -1.63
C VAL A 112 -10.02 -8.04 -2.01
N HIS A 113 -8.89 -7.93 -1.31
CA HIS A 113 -7.69 -8.74 -1.47
C HIS A 113 -7.43 -9.51 -0.19
N TRP A 114 -7.15 -10.80 -0.30
CA TRP A 114 -6.66 -11.62 0.81
C TRP A 114 -5.62 -12.62 0.31
N PHE A 115 -4.82 -13.15 1.23
CA PHE A 115 -3.67 -13.98 0.88
C PHE A 115 -3.79 -15.36 1.51
N PRO A 116 -4.40 -16.35 0.83
CA PRO A 116 -4.55 -17.69 1.37
C PRO A 116 -3.17 -18.32 1.60
N VAL A 117 -2.96 -18.86 2.81
CA VAL A 117 -1.71 -19.56 3.18
C VAL A 117 -1.31 -20.59 2.12
N ARG A 118 -2.27 -21.34 1.57
CA ARG A 118 -2.01 -22.36 0.55
C ARG A 118 -1.37 -21.79 -0.72
N LYS A 119 -1.79 -20.60 -1.17
CA LYS A 119 -1.22 -19.92 -2.33
C LYS A 119 0.12 -19.27 -2.00
N LEU A 120 0.23 -18.63 -0.84
CA LEU A 120 1.49 -18.06 -0.37
C LEU A 120 2.59 -19.12 -0.24
N SER A 121 2.27 -20.30 0.26
CA SER A 121 3.23 -21.42 0.38
C SER A 121 3.64 -22.04 -0.96
N GLN A 122 2.94 -21.74 -2.06
CA GLN A 122 3.32 -22.18 -3.41
C GLN A 122 4.31 -21.22 -4.08
N LEU A 123 4.47 -19.99 -3.56
CA LEU A 123 5.44 -19.04 -4.07
C LEU A 123 6.88 -19.52 -3.80
N SER A 124 7.79 -19.17 -4.69
CA SER A 124 9.21 -19.55 -4.59
C SER A 124 9.87 -18.98 -3.33
N THR A 125 10.87 -19.70 -2.79
CA THR A 125 11.67 -19.21 -1.66
C THR A 125 12.32 -17.87 -1.98
N ASP A 126 12.73 -17.65 -3.24
CA ASP A 126 13.32 -16.39 -3.71
C ASP A 126 12.37 -15.20 -3.56
N THR A 127 11.06 -15.44 -3.67
CA THR A 127 10.03 -14.41 -3.45
C THR A 127 10.11 -13.87 -2.03
N TRP A 128 10.29 -14.75 -1.04
CA TRP A 128 10.35 -14.40 0.39
C TRP A 128 11.75 -13.94 0.84
N ALA A 129 12.79 -14.31 0.10
CA ALA A 129 14.15 -13.82 0.29
C ALA A 129 14.29 -12.34 -0.10
N PHE A 130 13.41 -11.85 -0.99
CA PHE A 130 13.37 -10.45 -1.38
C PHE A 130 12.94 -9.55 -0.21
N ARG A 131 13.82 -8.62 0.20
CA ARG A 131 13.61 -7.71 1.35
C ARG A 131 14.06 -6.28 1.12
N GLU A 132 14.38 -5.93 -0.12
CA GLU A 132 14.85 -4.59 -0.48
C GLU A 132 13.76 -3.56 -0.21
N GLU A 133 14.09 -2.51 0.56
CA GLU A 133 13.13 -1.45 0.84
C GLU A 133 12.75 -0.73 -0.47
N PRO A 134 11.45 -0.55 -0.77
CA PRO A 134 11.03 0.17 -1.96
C PRO A 134 11.62 1.58 -2.03
N ASP A 135 12.27 1.90 -3.14
CA ASP A 135 12.77 3.24 -3.45
C ASP A 135 12.01 3.83 -4.64
N TYR A 136 11.35 4.96 -4.40
CA TYR A 136 10.56 5.64 -5.42
C TYR A 136 11.20 6.95 -5.89
N ARG A 137 12.50 7.19 -5.67
CA ARG A 137 13.17 8.45 -6.07
C ARG A 137 13.06 8.79 -7.57
N GLY A 138 12.78 7.83 -8.44
CA GLY A 138 12.56 8.02 -9.88
C GLY A 138 11.10 7.99 -10.35
N CYS A 139 10.12 8.00 -9.44
CA CYS A 139 8.70 7.92 -9.80
C CYS A 139 8.08 9.33 -9.75
N GLU A 140 7.69 9.86 -10.91
CA GLU A 140 7.18 11.24 -11.04
C GLU A 140 5.76 11.42 -10.46
N ASP A 141 4.98 10.33 -10.34
CA ASP A 141 3.58 10.33 -9.89
C ASP A 141 3.39 9.62 -8.54
N LEU A 142 4.09 10.07 -7.49
CA LEU A 142 3.90 9.52 -6.15
C LEU A 142 2.77 10.21 -5.40
N GLU A 143 1.67 9.48 -5.21
CA GLU A 143 0.59 9.85 -4.27
C GLU A 143 0.96 9.54 -2.80
N ILE A 144 2.23 9.74 -2.41
CA ILE A 144 2.69 9.62 -1.03
C ILE A 144 3.18 10.97 -0.54
N ILE A 145 2.57 11.47 0.54
CA ILE A 145 3.09 12.65 1.25
C ILE A 145 4.40 12.24 1.93
N ARG A 146 5.54 12.57 1.31
CA ARG A 146 6.85 12.46 1.94
C ARG A 146 7.07 13.66 2.86
N ASN A 147 7.44 13.40 4.11
CA ASN A 147 7.84 14.46 5.02
C ASN A 147 9.19 15.02 4.52
N THR A 148 9.15 16.11 3.76
CA THR A 148 10.37 16.80 3.35
C THR A 148 10.91 17.50 4.57
N THR A 149 11.90 16.93 5.26
CA THR A 149 12.81 17.72 6.08
C THR A 149 13.63 18.56 5.11
N ARG A 150 13.06 19.69 4.67
CA ARG A 150 13.85 20.80 4.14
C ARG A 150 14.63 21.33 5.33
N ASP A 151 15.89 20.94 5.43
CA ASP A 151 16.83 21.68 6.25
C ASP A 151 16.75 23.16 5.84
N PRO A 152 16.65 24.10 6.80
CA PRO A 152 16.65 25.52 6.47
C PRO A 152 17.98 25.85 5.76
N PRO A 153 17.96 26.71 4.72
CA PRO A 153 19.19 27.13 4.07
C PRO A 153 20.10 27.78 5.10
N ALA A 154 21.37 27.34 5.11
CA ALA A 154 22.41 27.90 5.95
C ALA A 154 22.45 29.42 5.74
N ALA A 155 22.34 30.17 6.84
CA ALA A 155 22.52 31.61 6.80
C ALA A 155 23.98 31.92 6.42
N ASP A 156 24.17 32.52 5.24
CA ASP A 156 25.43 33.14 4.85
C ASP A 156 25.80 34.22 5.87
N SER A 157 26.71 33.87 6.79
CA SER A 157 27.42 34.84 7.61
C SER A 157 28.71 35.19 6.89
N ASN A 158 28.66 36.20 6.01
CA ASN A 158 29.84 36.92 5.55
C ASN A 158 29.44 38.35 5.13
N LEU A 159 29.40 39.23 6.13
CA LEU A 159 29.62 40.67 5.96
C LEU A 159 30.61 41.10 7.05
N LEU A 160 31.89 41.17 6.66
CA LEU A 160 32.87 42.12 7.20
C LEU A 160 33.11 43.16 6.11
#